data_AF-A0A976PH39-F1
#
_entry.id   AF-A0A976PH39-F1
#
_cell.length_a   1.000
_cell.length_b   1.000
_cell.length_c   1.000
_cell.angle_alpha   90.00
_cell.angle_beta   90.00
_cell.angle_gamma   90.00
#
_symmetry.space_group_name_H-M   'P 1'
#
loop_
_entity.id
_entity.type
_entity.pdbx_description
1 polymer ?
#
loop_
_entity_poly.entity_id
_entity_poly.type
_entity_poly.pdbx_seq_one_letter_code
_entity_poly.pdbx_strand_id
1 'polypeptide(L)' 'MRLSRALNDKKLDLRLRDKLVHEGKMTHKEVEEYLKSLPDDSSNATTTGKVEDGGSQHD' A
#
# COMPACT_ATOMS: atom_id res chain seq x y z
N MET A 1 -0.26 15.80 9.91
CA MET A 1 0.22 16.76 8.88
C MET A 1 0.29 16.06 7.53
N ARG A 2 -0.15 16.71 6.44
CA ARG A 2 -0.21 16.11 5.09
C ARG A 2 1.16 15.85 4.44
N LEU A 3 2.19 16.62 4.81
CA LEU A 3 3.51 16.57 4.18
C LEU A 3 4.28 15.27 4.46
N SER A 4 4.25 14.78 5.70
CA SER A 4 4.94 13.53 6.07
C SER A 4 4.30 12.31 5.40
N ARG A 5 2.97 12.28 5.28
CA ARG A 5 2.26 11.27 4.48
C ARG A 5 2.67 11.34 3.01
N ALA A 6 2.65 12.53 2.41
CA ALA A 6 3.04 12.70 1.01
C ALA A 6 4.50 12.29 0.72
N LEU A 7 5.42 12.42 1.70
CA LEU A 7 6.79 11.93 1.58
C LEU A 7 6.88 10.39 1.69
N ASN A 8 6.03 9.77 2.51
CA ASN A 8 5.97 8.31 2.61
C ASN A 8 5.33 7.69 1.36
N ASP A 9 4.25 8.28 0.84
CA ASP A 9 3.60 7.81 -0.39
C ASP A 9 4.57 7.88 -1.59
N LYS A 10 5.49 8.85 -1.58
CA LYS A 10 6.56 8.98 -2.57
C LYS A 10 7.59 7.84 -2.53
N LYS A 11 7.71 7.10 -1.43
CA LYS A 11 8.57 5.90 -1.34
C LYS A 11 7.94 4.68 -2.00
N LEU A 12 6.61 4.68 -2.19
CA LEU A 12 5.88 3.64 -2.93
C LEU A 12 6.04 3.80 -4.46
N ASP A 13 6.36 5.00 -4.94
CA ASP A 13 6.67 5.23 -6.35
C ASP A 13 8.05 4.64 -6.70
N LEU A 14 8.03 3.59 -7.51
CA LEU A 14 9.22 2.87 -7.97
C LEU A 14 10.26 3.79 -8.62
N ARG A 15 9.83 4.69 -9.52
CA ARG A 15 10.74 5.57 -10.27
C ARG A 15 11.39 6.60 -9.36
N LEU A 16 10.60 7.16 -8.44
CA LEU A 16 11.10 8.14 -7.49
C LEU A 16 12.04 7.50 -6.47
N ARG A 17 11.69 6.30 -5.98
CA ARG A 17 12.53 5.52 -5.09
C ARG A 17 13.88 5.20 -5.72
N ASP A 18 13.89 4.70 -6.95
CA ASP A 18 15.13 4.36 -7.65
C ASP A 18 15.99 5.62 -7.90
N LYS A 19 15.35 6.75 -8.21
CA LYS A 19 16.03 8.05 -8.30
C LYS A 19 16.64 8.49 -6.97
N LEU A 20 15.92 8.37 -5.85
CA LEU A 20 16.41 8.73 -4.52
C LEU A 20 17.56 7.84 -4.05
N VAL A 21 17.53 6.55 -4.41
CA VAL A 21 18.62 5.61 -4.16
C VAL A 21 19.84 5.97 -5.00
N HIS A 22 19.65 6.27 -6.29
CA HIS A 22 20.74 6.70 -7.17
C HIS A 22 21.38 8.03 -6.72
N GLU A 23 20.57 8.96 -6.19
CA GLU A 23 21.03 10.23 -5.61
C GLU A 23 21.64 10.08 -4.21
N GLY A 24 21.64 8.88 -3.61
CA GLY A 24 22.19 8.61 -2.28
C GLY A 24 21.37 9.18 -1.11
N LYS A 25 20.16 9.66 -1.36
CA LYS A 25 19.24 10.21 -0.34
C LYS A 25 18.49 9.13 0.44
N MET A 26 18.58 7.89 -0.02
CA MET A 26 17.97 6.73 0.60
C MET A 26 18.78 5.48 0.24
N THR A 27 18.89 4.55 1.17
CA THR A 27 19.62 3.29 0.96
C THR A 27 18.66 2.17 0.56
N HIS A 28 19.19 1.14 -0.11
CA HIS A 28 18.41 -0.07 -0.41
C HIS A 28 17.84 -0.73 0.86
N LYS A 29 18.56 -0.64 1.98
CA LYS A 29 18.13 -1.20 3.26
C LYS A 29 16.89 -0.48 3.82
N GLU A 30 16.89 0.85 3.77
CA GLU A 30 15.72 1.65 4.21
C GLU A 30 14.49 1.42 3.34
N VAL A 31 14.68 1.15 2.04
CA VAL A 31 13.59 0.74 1.14
C VAL A 31 13.02 -0.61 1.57
N GLU A 32 13.88 -1.58 1.86
CA GLU A 32 13.46 -2.93 2.23
C GLU A 32 12.73 -2.95 3.58
N GLU A 33 13.24 -2.21 4.56
CA GLU A 33 12.57 -2.02 5.86
C GLU A 33 11.21 -1.35 5.70
N TYR A 34 11.12 -0.33 4.84
CA TYR A 34 9.85 0.32 4.54
C TYR A 34 8.84 -0.65 3.90
N LEU A 35 9.24 -1.42 2.89
CA LEU A 35 8.37 -2.40 2.24
C LEU A 35 7.90 -3.50 3.19
N LYS A 36 8.77 -3.97 4.10
CA LYS A 36 8.43 -4.97 5.13
C LYS A 36 7.45 -4.44 6.18
N SER A 37 7.43 -3.12 6.41
CA SER A 37 6.50 -2.49 7.35
C SER A 37 5.09 -2.27 6.78
N LEU A 38 4.89 -2.49 5.47
CA LEU A 38 3.59 -2.35 4.85
C LEU A 38 2.66 -3.48 5.31
N PRO A 39 1.39 -3.18 5.65
CA PRO A 39 0.42 -4.19 6.00
C PRO A 39 0.09 -5.09 4.79
N ASP A 40 -0.27 -6.34 5.06
CA ASP A 40 -0.80 -7.23 4.03
C ASP A 40 -2.22 -6.79 3.63
N ASP A 41 -2.36 -6.35 2.38
CA ASP A 41 -3.63 -5.88 1.81
C ASP A 41 -4.55 -7.03 1.37
N SER A 42 -4.18 -8.29 1.60
CA SER A 42 -5.05 -9.46 1.36
C SER A 42 -6.41 -9.35 2.06
N SER A 43 -6.44 -8.70 3.22
CA SER A 43 -7.66 -8.41 3.99
C SER A 43 -8.60 -7.40 3.33
N ASN A 44 -8.09 -6.54 2.45
CA ASN A 44 -8.85 -5.53 1.73
C ASN A 44 -9.30 -6.01 0.34
N ALA A 45 -8.88 -7.21 -0.08
CA ALA A 45 -9.25 -7.80 -1.36
C ALA A 45 -10.70 -8.30 -1.32
N THR A 46 -11.60 -7.61 -2.03
CA THR A 46 -12.97 -8.09 -2.27
C THR A 46 -13.06 -8.65 -3.68
N THR A 47 -13.58 -9.87 -3.82
CA THR A 47 -13.86 -10.48 -5.14
C THR A 47 -15.33 -10.26 -5.48
N THR A 48 -15.64 -9.88 -6.72
CA THR A 48 -17.02 -9.94 -7.25
C THR A 48 -17.37 -11.39 -7.59
N GLY A 49 -17.44 -12.24 -6.56
CA GLY A 49 -18.01 -13.58 -6.65
C GLY A 49 -19.39 -13.56 -6.01
N LYS A 50 -20.44 -13.70 -6.84
CA LYS A 50 -21.87 -13.90 -6.53
C LYS A 50 -22.33 -13.46 -5.11
N VAL A 51 -23.16 -12.41 -5.07
CA VAL A 51 -24.13 -12.21 -3.98
C VAL A 51 -24.89 -13.51 -3.74
N GLU A 52 -24.61 -14.18 -2.61
CA GLU A 52 -25.54 -15.17 -2.07
C GLU A 52 -26.71 -14.39 -1.49
N ASP A 53 -27.88 -14.69 -2.04
CA ASP A 53 -29.18 -14.12 -1.72
C ASP A 53 -29.51 -14.32 -0.23
N GLY A 54 -29.28 -13.28 0.56
CA GLY A 54 -29.66 -13.19 1.98
C GLY A 54 -30.95 -12.39 2.19
N GLY A 55 -31.82 -12.30 1.18
CA GLY A 55 -33.14 -11.70 1.31
C GLY A 55 -34.12 -12.62 2.04
N SER A 56 -33.89 -12.89 3.34
CA SER A 56 -34.92 -13.51 4.18
C SER A 56 -35.99 -12.47 4.54
N GLN A 57 -37.15 -12.65 3.92
CA GLN A 57 -38.43 -12.01 4.20
C GLN A 57 -38.70 -11.88 5.71
N HIS A 58 -39.18 -10.70 6.13
CA HIS A 58 -39.84 -10.50 7.42
C HIS A 58 -41.28 -10.09 7.11
N ASP A 59 -42.21 -11.04 7.25
CA ASP A 59 -43.63 -10.77 7.55
C ASP A 59 -43.78 -10.50 9.06
#